data_AF-A0A392U948-F1
#
_entry.id   AF-A0A392U948-F1
#
_cell.length_a   1.000
_cell.length_b   1.000
_cell.length_c   1.000
_cell.angle_alpha   90.00
_cell.angle_beta   90.00
_cell.angle_gamma   90.00
#
_symmetry.space_group_name_H-M   'P 1'
#
loop_
_entity.id
_entity.type
_entity.pdbx_description
1 polymer ?
#
loop_
_entity_poly.entity_id
_entity_poly.type
_entity_poly.pdbx_seq_one_letter_code
_entity_poly.pdbx_strand_id
1 'polypeptide(L)'
;EAEEDKCVKFENGLRPDIKQLIGFSEIRNFPTLVNKSRICDKDSKVKANYYKAANEKRGRDFARGKPYGRGGKKPDEGGGS
;
A
#
# COMPACT_ATOMS: atom_id res chain seq x y z
N GLU A 1 4.79 -32.58 -16.12
CA GLU A 1 4.48 -31.33 -16.86
C GLU A 1 3.18 -30.62 -16.42
N ALA A 2 2.21 -31.30 -15.80
CA ALA A 2 0.85 -30.75 -15.64
C ALA A 2 0.51 -29.96 -14.34
N GLU A 3 1.42 -29.84 -13.37
CA GLU A 3 1.14 -29.12 -12.11
C GLU A 3 1.81 -27.73 -12.07
N GLU A 4 3.03 -27.60 -12.58
CA GLU A 4 3.69 -26.30 -12.68
C GLU A 4 2.96 -25.35 -13.63
N ASP A 5 2.46 -25.83 -14.77
CA ASP A 5 1.62 -25.01 -15.66
C ASP A 5 0.35 -24.50 -14.95
N LYS A 6 -0.28 -25.34 -14.12
CA LYS A 6 -1.44 -24.93 -13.31
C LYS A 6 -1.06 -23.85 -12.29
N CYS A 7 0.09 -23.99 -11.64
CA CYS A 7 0.62 -22.99 -10.72
C CYS A 7 0.87 -21.66 -11.44
N VAL A 8 1.58 -21.69 -12.56
CA VAL A 8 1.88 -20.50 -13.38
C VAL A 8 0.60 -19.82 -13.86
N LYS A 9 -0.39 -20.57 -14.34
CA LYS A 9 -1.68 -20.01 -14.78
C LYS A 9 -2.44 -19.36 -13.63
N PHE A 10 -2.42 -19.97 -12.45
CA PHE A 10 -3.05 -19.41 -11.25
C PHE A 10 -2.33 -18.15 -10.76
N GLU A 11 -1.00 -18.18 -10.69
CA GLU A 11 -0.18 -17.03 -10.28
C GLU A 11 -0.35 -15.83 -11.20
N ASN A 12 -0.56 -16.06 -12.50
CA ASN A 12 -0.87 -14.98 -13.44
C ASN A 12 -2.24 -14.32 -13.21
N GLY A 13 -3.18 -15.00 -12.56
CA GLY A 13 -4.48 -14.46 -12.17
C GLY A 13 -4.50 -13.75 -10.81
N LEU A 14 -3.40 -13.82 -10.03
CA LEU A 14 -3.32 -13.17 -8.72
C LEU A 14 -3.12 -11.66 -8.85
N ARG A 15 -3.57 -10.92 -7.83
CA ARG A 15 -3.23 -9.49 -7.70
C ARG A 15 -1.70 -9.32 -7.60
N PRO A 16 -1.11 -8.24 -8.14
CA PRO A 16 0.34 -8.04 -8.18
C PRO A 16 1.03 -8.16 -6.81
N ASP A 17 0.46 -7.57 -5.77
CA ASP A 17 1.01 -7.63 -4.41
C ASP A 17 1.09 -9.07 -3.89
N ILE A 18 0.06 -9.87 -4.17
CA ILE A 18 -0.03 -11.27 -3.75
C ILE A 18 0.91 -12.11 -4.61
N LYS A 19 0.93 -11.87 -5.93
CA LYS A 19 1.81 -12.55 -6.89
C LYS A 19 3.27 -12.39 -6.53
N GLN A 20 3.71 -11.19 -6.12
CA GLN A 20 5.08 -11.00 -5.65
C GLN A 20 5.38 -11.87 -4.43
N LEU A 21 4.56 -11.79 -3.38
CA LEU A 21 4.73 -12.58 -2.16
C LEU A 21 4.78 -14.09 -2.41
N ILE A 22 3.90 -14.57 -3.30
CA ILE A 22 3.79 -15.98 -3.65
C ILE A 22 4.95 -16.42 -4.54
N GLY A 23 5.37 -15.59 -5.50
CA GLY A 23 6.49 -15.87 -6.39
C GLY A 23 7.83 -16.04 -5.64
N PHE A 24 8.04 -15.34 -4.53
CA PHE A 24 9.21 -15.55 -3.66
C PHE A 24 9.21 -16.90 -2.93
N SER A 25 8.06 -17.56 -2.80
CA SER A 25 7.94 -18.85 -2.11
C SER A 25 8.17 -20.06 -3.04
N GLU A 26 8.32 -19.84 -4.35
CA GLU A 26 8.59 -20.86 -5.38
C GLU A 26 7.75 -22.16 -5.23
N ILE A 27 6.44 -22.01 -4.96
CA ILE A 27 5.56 -23.14 -4.62
C ILE A 27 5.16 -23.89 -5.90
N ARG A 28 5.59 -25.14 -6.03
CA ARG A 28 5.25 -26.00 -7.17
C ARG A 28 3.98 -26.83 -6.96
N ASN A 29 3.50 -26.92 -5.71
CA ASN A 29 2.31 -27.69 -5.37
C ASN A 29 1.04 -26.84 -5.41
N PHE A 30 0.12 -27.20 -6.31
CA PHE A 30 -1.09 -26.42 -6.56
C PHE A 30 -2.00 -26.21 -5.33
N PRO A 31 -2.40 -27.25 -4.56
CA PRO A 31 -3.23 -27.04 -3.37
C PRO A 31 -2.55 -26.15 -2.32
N THR A 32 -1.22 -26.26 -2.18
CA THR A 32 -0.43 -25.41 -1.28
C THR A 32 -0.40 -23.95 -1.76
N LEU A 33 -0.20 -23.75 -3.07
CA LEU A 33 -0.21 -22.43 -3.72
C LEU A 33 -1.55 -21.72 -3.50
N VAL A 34 -2.66 -22.41 -3.74
CA VAL A 34 -4.02 -21.86 -3.55
C VAL A 34 -4.24 -21.49 -2.08
N ASN A 35 -3.84 -22.35 -1.14
CA ASN A 35 -4.03 -22.08 0.28
C ASN A 35 -3.20 -20.88 0.75
N LYS A 36 -1.91 -20.81 0.40
CA LYS A 36 -1.03 -19.68 0.74
C LYS A 36 -1.48 -18.37 0.10
N SER A 37 -1.93 -18.43 -1.15
CA SER A 37 -2.49 -17.25 -1.85
C SER A 37 -3.76 -16.74 -1.16
N ARG A 38 -4.64 -17.62 -0.69
CA ARG A 38 -5.84 -17.25 0.07
C ARG A 38 -5.51 -16.57 1.41
N ILE A 39 -4.44 -17.02 2.07
CA ILE A 39 -3.96 -16.42 3.32
C ILE A 39 -3.36 -15.04 3.04
N CYS A 40 -2.50 -14.92 2.01
CA CYS A 40 -1.89 -13.64 1.63
C CYS A 40 -2.91 -12.59 1.18
N ASP A 41 -3.98 -12.99 0.48
CA ASP A 41 -5.06 -12.06 0.11
C ASP A 41 -5.72 -11.43 1.34
N LYS A 42 -6.00 -12.24 2.38
CA LYS A 42 -6.55 -11.76 3.64
C LYS A 42 -5.56 -10.86 4.38
N ASP A 43 -4.31 -11.26 4.47
CA ASP A 43 -3.27 -10.49 5.18
C ASP A 43 -3.03 -9.13 4.50
N SER A 44 -2.99 -9.09 3.16
CA SER A 44 -2.90 -7.87 2.37
C SER A 44 -4.03 -6.88 2.70
N LYS A 45 -5.27 -7.37 2.84
CA LYS A 45 -6.44 -6.53 3.21
C LYS A 45 -6.35 -6.01 4.64
N VAL A 46 -5.95 -6.85 5.59
CA VAL A 46 -5.77 -6.46 7.00
C VAL A 46 -4.67 -5.40 7.11
N LYS A 47 -3.54 -5.61 6.44
CA LYS A 47 -2.43 -4.65 6.36
C LYS A 47 -2.89 -3.32 5.77
N ALA A 48 -3.59 -3.34 4.64
CA ALA A 48 -4.13 -2.14 4.02
C ALA A 48 -5.08 -1.38 4.98
N ASN A 49 -5.96 -2.09 5.69
CA ASN A 49 -6.86 -1.49 6.67
C ASN A 49 -6.12 -0.87 7.86
N TYR A 50 -5.08 -1.55 8.36
CA TYR A 50 -4.23 -1.01 9.43
C TYR A 50 -3.56 0.30 9.03
N TYR A 51 -2.92 0.35 7.85
CA TYR A 51 -2.29 1.58 7.38
C TYR A 51 -3.32 2.68 7.09
N LYS A 52 -4.50 2.32 6.55
CA LYS A 52 -5.62 3.24 6.36
C LYS A 52 -6.03 3.92 7.67
N ALA A 53 -6.26 3.12 8.71
CA ALA A 53 -6.62 3.63 10.03
C ALA A 53 -5.47 4.45 10.66
N ALA A 54 -4.23 4.01 10.49
CA ALA A 54 -3.06 4.74 11.00
C ALA A 54 -2.89 6.11 10.32
N ASN A 55 -3.12 6.20 9.00
CA ASN A 55 -3.04 7.47 8.28
C ASN A 55 -4.24 8.36 8.51
N GLU A 56 -5.43 7.82 8.81
CA GLU A 56 -6.60 8.65 9.15
C GLU A 56 -6.39 9.36 10.48
N LYS A 57 -5.83 8.66 11.47
CA LYS A 57 -5.46 9.26 12.77
C LYS A 57 -4.42 10.36 12.56
N ARG A 58 -3.29 10.05 11.90
CA ARG A 58 -2.27 11.07 11.57
C ARG A 58 -2.80 12.22 10.71
N GLY A 59 -3.66 11.94 9.73
CA GLY A 59 -4.24 12.95 8.84
C GLY A 59 -5.17 13.93 9.58
N ARG A 60 -5.85 13.47 10.64
CA ARG A 60 -6.60 14.34 11.55
C ARG A 60 -5.65 15.21 12.37
N ASP A 61 -4.49 14.70 12.77
CA ASP A 61 -3.46 15.50 13.47
C ASP A 61 -2.84 16.56 12.55
N PHE A 62 -2.60 16.27 11.27
CA PHE A 62 -2.13 17.26 10.28
C PHE A 62 -3.22 18.24 9.82
N ALA A 63 -4.49 17.83 9.79
CA ALA A 63 -5.63 18.72 9.54
C ALA A 63 -5.94 19.65 10.73
N ARG A 64 -5.44 19.32 11.93
CA ARG A 64 -5.57 20.12 13.16
C ARG A 64 -4.35 21.00 13.44
N GLY A 65 -3.48 21.23 12.45
CA GLY A 65 -2.14 21.75 12.71
C GLY A 65 -1.51 22.63 11.62
N LYS A 66 -2.22 23.65 11.13
CA LYS A 66 -1.58 24.92 10.75
C LYS A 66 -2.28 26.07 11.48
N PRO A 67 -1.84 26.43 12.70
CA PRO A 67 -2.40 27.59 13.41
C PRO A 67 -1.96 28.94 12.81
N TYR A 68 -1.08 28.97 11.81
CA TYR A 68 -0.69 30.21 11.15
C TYR A 68 -0.53 30.01 9.63
N GLY A 69 -1.62 30.21 8.91
CA GLY A 69 -1.62 30.51 7.47
C GLY A 69 -1.67 32.02 7.19
N ARG A 70 -1.11 32.87 8.06
CA ARG A 70 -1.08 34.33 7.87
C ARG A 70 0.34 34.84 8.05
N GLY A 71 1.13 34.74 6.98
CA GLY A 71 2.42 35.40 6.84
C GLY A 71 2.54 35.94 5.43
N GLY A 72 1.58 36.77 5.02
CA GLY A 72 1.70 37.56 3.80
C GLY A 72 2.99 38.36 3.87
N LYS A 73 3.85 38.16 2.87
CA LYS A 73 5.12 38.86 2.69
C LYS A 73 4.88 40.37 2.87
N LYS A 74 5.61 40.99 3.79
CA LYS A 74 5.77 42.45 3.81
C LYS A 74 6.49 42.85 2.52
N PRO A 75 5.99 43.81 1.73
CA PRO A 75 6.87 44.57 0.86
C PRO A 75 7.54 45.65 1.72
N ASP A 76 8.81 45.45 2.01
CA ASP A 76 9.73 46.52 2.38
C ASP A 76 10.44 46.92 1.09
N GLU A 77 10.02 48.03 0.46
CA GLU A 77 10.88 48.91 -0.34
C GLU A 77 10.08 50.11 -0.83
N GLY A 78 10.57 51.31 -0.52
CA GLY A 78 9.96 52.57 -0.97
C GLY A 78 10.61 53.77 -0.30
N GLY A 79 11.92 53.92 -0.50
CA GLY A 79 12.64 55.14 -0.17
C GLY A 79 12.10 56.32 -0.96
N GLY A 80 11.94 57.46 -0.30
CA GLY A 80 11.49 58.69 -0.93
C GLY A 80 11.79 59.91 -0.06
N SER A 81 12.96 60.50 -0.27
CA SER A 81 13.27 61.95 -0.33
C SER A 81 14.75 62.11 -0.62
#